data_AF-A0A0M9ECW1-F1
#
_entry.id   AF-A0A0M9ECW1-F1
#
_cell.length_a   1.000
_cell.length_b   1.000
_cell.length_c   1.000
_cell.angle_alpha   90.00
_cell.angle_beta   90.00
_cell.angle_gamma   90.00
#
_symmetry.space_group_name_H-M   'P 1'
#
loop_
_entity.id
_entity.type
_entity.pdbx_description
1 polymer ?
#
loop_
_entity_poly.entity_id
_entity_poly.type
_entity_poly.pdbx_seq_one_letter_code
_entity_poly.pdbx_strand_id
1 'polypeptide(L)'
;THKTNIQDFKIERKKKMKKIENKINTFQFMIDNRKVIIETIKENLSIPKAWDQLKGKLPATQKVVKFNTFKGYVKALNVVNHIMNEKDEILRDKQKLSEEIGIVRQEKKELEIKLGKVRQDYSENLVQLSIIKEQRKSLELELNQVRQKLPNQKSITVPKQVDGWGVQLKGNYYRLFKKISGKVKWIHIGRKWNLDLAEKKIKDYNG
;
A
#
# COMPACT_ATOMS: atom_id res chain seq x y z
N THR A 1 -15.75 48.90 -63.20
CA THR A 1 -14.29 48.95 -63.52
C THR A 1 -13.39 48.85 -62.27
N HIS A 2 -13.79 48.16 -61.19
CA HIS A 2 -13.04 48.17 -59.91
C HIS A 2 -12.66 46.77 -59.35
N LYS A 3 -12.89 45.68 -60.09
CA LYS A 3 -12.56 44.32 -59.62
C LYS A 3 -11.10 43.92 -59.86
N THR A 4 -10.41 44.54 -60.82
CA THR A 4 -9.03 44.20 -61.21
C THR A 4 -8.00 44.57 -60.13
N ASN A 5 -8.18 45.71 -59.45
CA ASN A 5 -7.19 46.27 -58.53
C ASN A 5 -7.03 45.48 -57.21
N ILE A 6 -8.07 44.75 -56.78
CA ILE A 6 -8.06 43.97 -55.52
C ILE A 6 -7.39 42.61 -55.72
N GLN A 7 -7.53 42.01 -56.90
CA GLN A 7 -6.90 40.72 -57.23
C GLN A 7 -5.39 40.87 -57.38
N ASP A 8 -4.93 41.94 -58.03
CA ASP A 8 -3.49 42.21 -58.18
C ASP A 8 -2.81 42.48 -56.83
N PHE A 9 -3.47 43.25 -55.94
CA PHE A 9 -3.00 43.47 -54.57
C PHE A 9 -2.90 42.17 -53.76
N LYS A 10 -3.86 41.25 -53.90
CA LYS A 10 -3.85 39.95 -53.21
C LYS A 10 -2.74 39.04 -53.74
N ILE A 11 -2.49 39.06 -55.05
CA ILE A 11 -1.42 38.28 -55.69
C ILE A 11 -0.05 38.82 -55.27
N GLU A 12 0.12 40.14 -55.22
CA GLU A 12 1.37 40.76 -54.80
C GLU A 12 1.66 40.55 -53.30
N ARG A 13 0.61 40.58 -52.46
CA ARG A 13 0.71 40.26 -51.03
C ARG A 13 1.03 38.78 -50.80
N LYS A 14 0.42 37.87 -51.57
CA LYS A 14 0.78 36.43 -51.56
C LYS A 14 2.20 36.18 -52.06
N LYS A 15 2.66 36.88 -53.10
CA LYS A 15 4.06 36.80 -53.57
C LYS A 15 5.04 37.34 -52.52
N LYS A 16 4.72 38.44 -51.82
CA LYS A 16 5.51 38.95 -50.69
C LYS A 16 5.52 37.97 -49.51
N MET A 17 4.41 37.34 -49.17
CA MET A 17 4.35 36.31 -48.11
C MET A 17 5.10 35.03 -48.50
N LYS A 18 4.98 34.54 -49.74
CA LYS A 18 5.78 33.42 -50.26
C LYS A 18 7.29 33.73 -50.29
N LYS A 19 7.67 35.00 -50.51
CA LYS A 19 9.08 35.45 -50.46
C LYS A 19 9.62 35.50 -49.02
N ILE A 20 8.75 35.56 -48.01
CA ILE A 20 9.09 35.48 -46.59
C ILE A 20 9.16 34.02 -46.12
N GLU A 21 8.33 33.12 -46.68
CA GLU A 21 8.31 31.68 -46.35
C GLU A 21 9.59 30.91 -46.75
N ASN A 22 10.38 31.41 -47.69
CA ASN A 22 11.57 30.71 -48.21
C ASN A 22 12.92 31.29 -47.76
N LYS A 23 12.94 32.13 -46.73
CA LYS A 23 14.18 32.58 -46.09
C LYS A 23 14.21 31.97 -44.69
N ILE A 24 15.04 30.95 -44.49
CA ILE A 24 15.37 30.46 -43.15
C ILE A 24 15.74 31.71 -42.32
N ASN A 25 14.89 32.06 -41.35
CA ASN A 25 15.15 33.21 -40.50
C ASN A 25 16.45 32.91 -39.75
N THR A 26 17.45 33.76 -39.95
CA THR A 26 18.78 33.62 -39.36
C THR A 26 18.72 33.32 -37.86
N PHE A 27 17.79 33.95 -37.14
CA PHE A 27 17.61 33.71 -35.71
C PHE A 27 17.00 32.33 -35.42
N GLN A 28 15.99 31.91 -36.18
CA GLN A 28 15.38 30.58 -36.04
C GLN A 28 16.41 29.47 -36.27
N PHE A 29 17.23 29.59 -37.32
CA PHE A 29 18.33 28.66 -37.58
C PHE A 29 19.27 28.55 -36.38
N MET A 30 19.60 29.67 -35.75
CA MET A 30 20.48 29.67 -34.59
C MET A 30 19.82 29.06 -33.35
N ILE A 31 18.51 29.21 -33.16
CA ILE A 31 17.76 28.54 -32.09
C ILE A 31 17.75 27.02 -32.29
N ASP A 32 17.47 26.58 -33.51
CA ASP A 32 17.38 25.15 -33.85
C ASP A 32 18.73 24.45 -33.64
N ASN A 33 19.82 25.17 -33.93
CA ASN A 33 21.19 24.69 -33.77
C ASN A 33 21.87 25.19 -32.47
N ARG A 34 21.10 25.74 -31.51
CA ARG A 34 21.66 26.46 -30.35
C ARG A 34 22.64 25.63 -29.53
N LYS A 35 22.40 24.32 -29.37
CA LYS A 35 23.24 23.45 -28.53
C LYS A 35 24.67 23.41 -29.07
N VAL A 36 24.81 23.12 -30.35
CA VAL A 36 26.10 23.08 -31.07
C VAL A 36 26.76 24.46 -31.08
N ILE A 37 25.98 25.52 -31.29
CA ILE A 37 26.49 26.90 -31.30
C ILE A 37 27.03 27.30 -29.92
N ILE A 38 26.26 27.11 -28.85
CA ILE A 38 26.66 27.47 -27.49
C ILE A 38 27.82 26.61 -27.00
N GLU A 39 27.84 25.31 -27.32
CA GLU A 39 28.97 24.43 -26.99
C GLU A 39 30.26 24.88 -27.68
N THR A 40 30.20 25.18 -28.98
CA THR A 40 31.34 25.72 -29.72
C THR A 40 31.81 27.06 -29.15
N ILE A 41 30.90 27.92 -28.67
CA ILE A 41 31.28 29.16 -27.99
C ILE A 41 31.96 28.88 -26.65
N LYS A 42 31.49 27.91 -25.86
CA LYS A 42 32.09 27.55 -24.57
C LYS A 42 33.48 26.93 -24.71
N GLU A 43 33.70 26.12 -25.74
CA GLU A 43 34.99 25.50 -26.06
C GLU A 43 36.06 26.52 -26.51
N ASN A 44 35.65 27.70 -26.96
CA ASN A 44 36.54 28.71 -27.52
C ASN A 44 36.61 29.95 -26.64
N LEU A 45 37.83 30.41 -26.34
CA LEU A 45 38.09 31.62 -25.56
C LEU A 45 37.61 32.93 -26.23
N SER A 46 37.21 32.91 -27.50
CA SER A 46 36.77 34.11 -28.21
C SER A 46 35.69 33.84 -29.27
N ILE A 47 34.77 34.80 -29.43
CA ILE A 47 33.66 34.75 -30.41
C ILE A 47 34.16 34.59 -31.86
N PRO A 48 35.24 35.27 -32.32
CA PRO A 48 35.78 35.06 -33.67
C PRO A 48 36.26 33.63 -33.90
N LYS A 49 37.02 33.05 -32.97
CA LYS A 49 37.48 31.65 -33.07
C LYS A 49 36.30 30.67 -33.06
N ALA A 50 35.32 30.91 -32.19
CA ALA A 50 34.09 30.10 -32.16
C ALA A 50 33.35 30.13 -33.50
N TRP A 51 33.27 31.31 -34.15
CA TRP A 51 32.68 31.44 -35.48
C TRP A 51 33.45 30.66 -36.55
N ASP A 52 34.77 30.71 -36.52
CA ASP A 52 35.60 29.98 -37.47
C ASP A 52 35.46 28.46 -37.34
N GLN A 53 35.36 27.95 -36.12
CA GLN A 53 35.09 26.54 -35.90
C GLN A 53 33.64 26.14 -36.23
N LEU A 54 32.67 27.00 -35.91
CA LEU A 54 31.26 26.76 -36.20
C LEU A 54 31.02 26.62 -37.71
N LYS A 55 31.77 27.36 -38.52
CA LYS A 55 31.75 27.24 -39.99
C LYS A 55 32.13 25.83 -40.48
N GLY A 56 32.98 25.11 -39.75
CA GLY A 56 33.30 23.71 -40.02
C GLY A 56 32.23 22.75 -39.49
N LYS A 57 31.76 22.94 -38.25
CA LYS A 57 30.76 22.07 -37.60
C LYS A 57 29.36 22.18 -38.21
N LEU A 58 28.98 23.37 -38.68
CA LEU A 58 27.68 23.68 -39.29
C LEU A 58 27.91 24.52 -40.57
N PRO A 59 28.22 23.88 -41.71
CA PRO A 59 28.52 24.60 -42.97
C PRO A 59 27.36 25.48 -43.47
N ALA A 60 26.11 25.06 -43.20
CA ALA A 60 24.91 25.84 -43.51
C ALA A 60 24.90 27.23 -42.84
N THR A 61 25.61 27.39 -41.72
CA THR A 61 25.72 28.67 -40.99
C THR A 61 26.35 29.76 -41.85
N GLN A 62 27.31 29.42 -42.73
CA GLN A 62 27.94 30.41 -43.63
C GLN A 62 26.96 31.03 -44.63
N LYS A 63 25.96 30.24 -45.07
CA LYS A 63 24.97 30.67 -46.06
C LYS A 63 23.85 31.49 -45.42
N VAL A 64 23.53 31.21 -44.15
CA VAL A 64 22.33 31.71 -43.46
C VAL A 64 22.63 32.83 -42.46
N VAL A 65 23.86 32.87 -41.91
CA VAL A 65 24.26 33.79 -40.83
C VAL A 65 25.55 34.51 -41.22
N LYS A 66 25.58 35.84 -41.07
CA LYS A 66 26.83 36.65 -41.18
C LYS A 66 27.49 36.79 -39.82
N PHE A 67 28.81 36.96 -39.77
CA PHE A 67 29.57 37.08 -38.51
C PHE A 67 29.03 38.18 -37.57
N ASN A 68 28.73 39.37 -38.07
CA ASN A 68 28.20 40.46 -37.25
C ASN A 68 26.82 40.12 -36.66
N THR A 69 25.99 39.39 -37.43
CA THR A 69 24.69 38.90 -36.99
C THR A 69 24.83 37.80 -35.93
N PHE A 70 25.76 36.87 -36.14
CA PHE A 70 26.13 35.86 -35.14
C PHE A 70 26.55 36.53 -33.83
N LYS A 71 27.52 37.45 -33.89
CA LYS A 71 28.03 38.20 -32.73
C LYS A 71 26.91 38.95 -31.99
N GLY A 72 25.98 39.57 -32.72
CA GLY A 72 24.83 40.27 -32.13
C GLY A 72 23.86 39.34 -31.40
N TYR A 73 23.65 38.13 -31.91
CA TYR A 73 22.70 37.17 -31.33
C TYR A 73 23.28 36.25 -30.25
N VAL A 74 24.60 36.16 -30.09
CA VAL A 74 25.24 35.28 -29.07
C VAL A 74 24.65 35.49 -27.66
N LYS A 75 24.46 36.75 -27.22
CA LYS A 75 23.87 37.03 -25.90
C LYS A 75 22.43 36.52 -25.79
N ALA A 76 21.61 36.80 -26.80
CA ALA A 76 20.22 36.34 -26.85
C ALA A 76 20.14 34.81 -26.89
N LEU A 77 21.04 34.16 -27.64
CA LEU A 77 21.10 32.70 -27.72
C LEU A 77 21.48 32.04 -26.40
N ASN A 78 22.38 32.65 -25.63
CA ASN A 78 22.69 32.14 -24.28
C ASN A 78 21.45 32.16 -23.39
N VAL A 79 20.70 33.27 -23.41
CA VAL A 79 19.44 33.40 -22.64
C VAL A 79 18.41 32.37 -23.11
N VAL A 80 18.17 32.27 -24.43
CA VAL A 80 17.24 31.29 -25.00
C VAL A 80 17.67 29.86 -24.67
N ASN A 81 18.96 29.55 -24.73
CA ASN A 81 19.46 28.23 -24.41
C ASN A 81 19.21 27.86 -22.93
N HIS A 82 19.42 28.80 -22.02
CA HIS A 82 19.10 28.60 -20.60
C HIS A 82 17.60 28.34 -20.40
N ILE A 83 16.74 29.21 -20.93
CA ILE A 83 15.27 29.06 -20.83
C ILE A 83 14.80 27.73 -21.42
N MET A 84 15.35 27.32 -22.57
CA MET A 84 14.97 26.06 -23.20
C MET A 84 15.45 24.84 -22.40
N ASN A 85 16.64 24.92 -21.78
CA ASN A 85 17.12 23.84 -20.91
C ASN A 85 16.26 23.70 -19.66
N GLU A 86 15.91 24.82 -19.01
CA GLU A 86 14.96 24.83 -17.88
C GLU A 86 13.59 24.28 -18.29
N LYS A 87 13.10 24.67 -19.46
CA LYS A 87 11.85 24.12 -20.02
C LYS A 87 11.94 22.60 -20.21
N ASP A 88 13.05 22.11 -20.74
CA ASP A 88 13.27 20.67 -20.94
C ASP A 88 13.33 19.92 -19.59
N GLU A 89 13.90 20.54 -18.54
CA GLU A 89 13.88 20.02 -17.17
C GLU A 89 12.46 19.95 -16.60
N ILE A 90 11.71 21.06 -16.69
CA ILE A 90 10.31 21.14 -16.24
C ILE A 90 9.45 20.09 -16.95
N LEU A 91 9.66 19.87 -18.24
CA LEU A 91 8.93 18.84 -18.99
C LEU A 91 9.22 17.43 -18.48
N ARG A 92 10.49 17.12 -18.17
CA ARG A 92 10.86 15.82 -17.58
C ARG A 92 10.24 15.64 -16.20
N ASP A 93 10.28 16.65 -15.35
CA ASP A 93 9.71 16.57 -14.01
C ASP A 93 8.19 16.47 -14.04
N LYS A 94 7.54 17.21 -14.94
CA LYS A 94 6.09 17.07 -15.19
C LYS A 94 5.73 15.65 -15.61
N GLN A 95 6.55 15.01 -16.45
CA GLN A 95 6.31 13.63 -16.87
C GLN A 95 6.42 12.66 -15.69
N LYS A 96 7.49 12.77 -14.88
CA LYS A 96 7.67 11.96 -13.67
C LYS A 96 6.51 12.12 -12.69
N LEU A 97 6.12 13.36 -12.39
CA LEU A 97 4.98 13.64 -11.51
C LEU A 97 3.67 13.05 -12.06
N SER A 98 3.47 13.08 -13.37
CA SER A 98 2.31 12.46 -13.99
C SER A 98 2.29 10.95 -13.83
N GLU A 99 3.45 10.29 -13.92
CA GLU A 99 3.60 8.85 -13.70
C GLU A 99 3.34 8.50 -12.22
N GLU A 100 3.92 9.25 -11.28
CA GLU A 100 3.70 9.10 -9.84
C GLU A 100 2.22 9.27 -9.45
N ILE A 101 1.55 10.30 -9.98
CA ILE A 101 0.11 10.50 -9.77
C ILE A 101 -0.69 9.29 -10.31
N GLY A 102 -0.25 8.69 -11.42
CA GLY A 102 -0.85 7.48 -11.97
C GLY A 102 -0.79 6.31 -10.99
N ILE A 103 0.40 6.07 -10.40
CA ILE A 103 0.63 5.02 -9.41
C ILE A 103 -0.25 5.24 -8.17
N VAL A 104 -0.22 6.44 -7.59
CA VAL A 104 -1.01 6.77 -6.39
C VAL A 104 -2.52 6.59 -6.64
N ARG A 105 -3.01 6.95 -7.82
CA ARG A 105 -4.43 6.74 -8.20
C ARG A 105 -4.78 5.25 -8.26
N GLN A 106 -3.86 4.41 -8.74
CA GLN A 106 -4.07 2.98 -8.80
C GLN A 106 -4.08 2.35 -7.40
N GLU A 107 -3.10 2.69 -6.56
CA GLU A 107 -3.05 2.25 -5.16
C GLU A 107 -4.30 2.65 -4.38
N LYS A 108 -4.78 3.89 -4.58
CA LYS A 108 -6.03 4.36 -3.98
C LYS A 108 -7.22 3.46 -4.34
N LYS A 109 -7.38 3.12 -5.62
CA LYS A 109 -8.47 2.23 -6.06
C LYS A 109 -8.39 0.85 -5.41
N GLU A 110 -7.18 0.29 -5.31
CA GLU A 110 -6.98 -1.00 -4.67
C GLU A 110 -7.32 -0.98 -3.18
N LEU A 111 -6.95 0.10 -2.48
CA LEU A 111 -7.31 0.31 -1.08
C LEU A 111 -8.83 0.48 -0.90
N GLU A 112 -9.50 1.20 -1.79
CA GLU A 112 -10.96 1.33 -1.77
C GLU A 112 -11.66 -0.03 -1.93
N ILE A 113 -11.18 -0.89 -2.84
CA ILE A 113 -11.69 -2.26 -3.01
C ILE A 113 -11.48 -3.08 -1.74
N LYS A 114 -10.27 -3.05 -1.17
CA LYS A 114 -9.95 -3.76 0.09
C LYS A 114 -10.84 -3.28 1.24
N LEU A 115 -11.05 -1.96 1.35
CA LEU A 115 -11.92 -1.38 2.37
C LEU A 115 -13.38 -1.82 2.19
N GLY A 116 -13.85 -1.93 0.94
CA GLY A 116 -15.17 -2.47 0.63
C GLY A 116 -15.35 -3.88 1.17
N LYS A 117 -14.38 -4.77 0.94
CA LYS A 117 -14.40 -6.15 1.46
C LYS A 117 -14.43 -6.19 2.98
N VAL A 118 -13.55 -5.43 3.64
CA VAL A 118 -13.51 -5.36 5.11
C VAL A 118 -14.85 -4.90 5.70
N ARG A 119 -15.52 -3.93 5.06
CA ARG A 119 -16.85 -3.46 5.50
C ARG A 119 -17.90 -4.54 5.35
N GLN A 120 -17.87 -5.30 4.25
CA GLN A 120 -18.77 -6.42 4.04
C GLN A 120 -18.54 -7.50 5.10
N ASP A 121 -17.30 -7.96 5.28
CA ASP A 121 -16.94 -8.98 6.27
C ASP A 121 -17.36 -8.56 7.69
N TYR A 122 -17.15 -7.27 8.03
CA TYR A 122 -17.59 -6.73 9.31
C TYR A 122 -19.11 -6.82 9.50
N SER A 123 -19.89 -6.49 8.47
CA SER A 123 -21.34 -6.58 8.52
C SER A 123 -21.83 -8.03 8.67
N GLU A 124 -21.22 -8.98 7.95
CA GLU A 124 -21.54 -10.40 8.06
C GLU A 124 -21.21 -10.95 9.45
N ASN A 125 -20.06 -10.57 10.00
CA ASN A 125 -19.65 -10.94 11.35
C ASN A 125 -20.60 -10.40 12.43
N LEU A 126 -21.14 -9.18 12.26
CA LEU A 126 -22.14 -8.64 13.19
C LEU A 126 -23.42 -9.48 13.21
N VAL A 127 -23.88 -9.95 12.04
CA VAL A 127 -25.06 -10.83 11.93
C VAL A 127 -24.77 -12.19 12.58
N GLN A 128 -23.61 -12.79 12.32
CA GLN A 128 -23.23 -14.04 12.98
C GLN A 128 -23.17 -13.89 14.51
N LEU A 129 -22.63 -12.76 14.98
CA LEU A 129 -22.52 -12.47 16.41
C LEU A 129 -23.90 -12.28 17.07
N SER A 130 -24.89 -11.71 16.38
CA SER A 130 -26.26 -11.64 16.91
C SER A 130 -26.89 -13.04 17.01
N ILE A 131 -26.72 -13.88 16.00
CA ILE A 131 -27.21 -15.27 16.00
C ILE A 131 -26.59 -16.06 17.17
N ILE A 132 -25.27 -15.98 17.36
CA ILE A 132 -24.57 -16.67 18.46
C ILE A 132 -25.07 -16.17 19.83
N LYS A 133 -25.32 -14.87 19.98
CA LYS A 133 -25.87 -14.31 21.23
C LYS A 133 -27.25 -14.86 21.54
N GLU A 134 -28.12 -15.01 20.55
CA GLU A 134 -29.46 -15.58 20.72
C GLU A 134 -29.39 -17.07 21.06
N GLN A 135 -28.58 -17.84 20.35
CA GLN A 135 -28.35 -19.26 20.65
C GLN A 135 -27.83 -19.46 22.08
N ARG A 136 -26.87 -18.64 22.52
CA ARG A 136 -26.35 -18.67 23.88
C ARG A 136 -27.46 -18.44 24.92
N LYS A 137 -28.33 -17.45 24.69
CA LYS A 137 -29.48 -17.19 25.60
C LYS A 137 -30.42 -18.40 25.67
N SER A 138 -30.72 -19.03 24.54
CA SER A 138 -31.57 -20.23 24.50
C SER A 138 -30.95 -21.38 25.31
N LEU A 139 -29.67 -21.68 25.06
CA LEU A 139 -28.94 -22.72 25.79
C LEU A 139 -28.86 -22.44 27.29
N GLU A 140 -28.71 -21.17 27.69
CA GLU A 140 -28.68 -20.78 29.10
C GLU A 140 -30.04 -21.01 29.79
N LEU A 141 -31.14 -20.76 29.08
CA LEU A 141 -32.48 -21.10 29.55
C LEU A 141 -32.68 -22.61 29.69
N GLU A 142 -32.30 -23.39 28.68
CA GLU A 142 -32.37 -24.87 28.72
C GLU A 142 -31.54 -25.44 29.86
N LEU A 143 -30.30 -24.96 30.04
CA LEU A 143 -29.42 -25.37 31.13
C LEU A 143 -30.04 -25.09 32.50
N ASN A 144 -30.67 -23.94 32.68
CA ASN A 144 -31.37 -23.59 33.90
C ASN A 144 -32.57 -24.51 34.16
N GLN A 145 -33.34 -24.87 33.13
CA GLN A 145 -34.43 -25.85 33.27
C GLN A 145 -33.91 -27.24 33.66
N VAL A 146 -32.82 -27.70 33.06
CA VAL A 146 -32.19 -28.99 33.43
C VAL A 146 -31.71 -28.96 34.88
N ARG A 147 -31.07 -27.85 35.31
CA ARG A 147 -30.65 -27.65 36.71
C ARG A 147 -31.82 -27.71 37.69
N GLN A 148 -32.98 -27.16 37.33
CA GLN A 148 -34.18 -27.19 38.17
C GLN A 148 -34.87 -28.57 38.19
N LYS A 149 -34.81 -29.32 37.08
CA LYS A 149 -35.41 -30.66 36.95
C LYS A 149 -34.54 -31.77 37.56
N LEU A 150 -33.25 -31.52 37.78
CA LEU A 150 -32.43 -32.37 38.62
C LEU A 150 -32.99 -32.26 40.04
N PRO A 151 -33.63 -33.32 40.60
CA PRO A 151 -34.05 -33.29 41.99
C PRO A 151 -32.81 -32.94 42.79
N ASN A 152 -32.94 -32.01 43.74
CA ASN A 152 -31.94 -31.72 44.77
C ASN A 152 -31.27 -33.05 45.09
N GLN A 153 -30.07 -33.28 44.53
CA GLN A 153 -29.27 -34.42 44.89
C GLN A 153 -28.98 -34.08 46.33
N LYS A 154 -29.80 -34.61 47.25
CA LYS A 154 -29.55 -34.62 48.69
C LYS A 154 -28.07 -34.86 48.74
N SER A 155 -27.31 -33.86 49.17
CA SER A 155 -25.88 -33.95 49.23
C SER A 155 -25.61 -35.27 49.93
N ILE A 156 -25.14 -36.27 49.19
CA ILE A 156 -24.59 -37.45 49.80
C ILE A 156 -23.37 -36.85 50.45
N THR A 157 -23.50 -36.47 51.72
CA THR A 157 -22.45 -35.78 52.45
C THR A 157 -21.38 -36.82 52.61
N VAL A 158 -20.47 -36.87 51.64
CA VAL A 158 -19.35 -37.79 51.64
C VAL A 158 -18.54 -37.44 52.89
N PRO A 159 -18.43 -38.36 53.87
CA PRO A 159 -17.71 -38.08 55.09
C PRO A 159 -16.24 -37.82 54.76
N LYS A 160 -15.59 -36.92 55.50
CA LYS A 160 -14.16 -36.65 55.30
C LYS A 160 -13.29 -37.85 55.68
N GLN A 161 -13.79 -38.74 56.54
CA GLN A 161 -13.11 -39.94 57.03
C GLN A 161 -14.12 -41.07 57.28
N VAL A 162 -13.66 -42.32 57.12
CA VAL A 162 -14.38 -43.56 57.47
C VAL A 162 -13.38 -44.50 58.13
N ASP A 163 -13.66 -45.00 59.34
CA ASP A 163 -12.80 -45.93 60.10
C ASP A 163 -11.30 -45.52 60.16
N GLY A 164 -11.06 -44.23 60.32
CA GLY A 164 -9.71 -43.64 60.37
C GLY A 164 -8.97 -43.61 59.03
N TRP A 165 -9.64 -43.90 57.92
CA TRP A 165 -9.17 -43.62 56.55
C TRP A 165 -9.74 -42.28 56.07
N GLY A 166 -8.91 -41.43 55.47
CA GLY A 166 -9.35 -40.20 54.81
C GLY A 166 -10.04 -40.48 53.49
N VAL A 167 -11.12 -39.76 53.19
CA VAL A 167 -11.84 -39.86 51.92
C VAL A 167 -11.42 -38.72 51.00
N GLN A 168 -11.07 -39.06 49.75
CA GLN A 168 -10.69 -38.08 48.74
C GLN A 168 -11.36 -38.39 47.41
N LEU A 169 -11.90 -37.35 46.76
CA LEU A 169 -12.26 -37.40 45.34
C LEU A 169 -11.03 -37.02 44.51
N LYS A 170 -10.57 -37.93 43.65
CA LYS A 170 -9.47 -37.66 42.71
C LYS A 170 -9.95 -37.90 41.28
N GLY A 171 -10.01 -36.83 40.49
CA GLY A 171 -10.70 -36.85 39.19
C GLY A 171 -12.17 -37.21 39.41
N ASN A 172 -12.62 -38.29 38.77
CA ASN A 172 -14.02 -38.73 38.83
C ASN A 172 -14.25 -39.95 39.74
N TYR A 173 -13.32 -40.28 40.66
CA TYR A 173 -13.42 -41.45 41.54
C TYR A 173 -13.08 -41.13 42.99
N TYR A 174 -13.82 -41.74 43.92
CA TYR A 174 -13.55 -41.74 45.34
C TYR A 174 -12.50 -42.78 45.69
N ARG A 175 -11.57 -42.39 46.57
CA ARG A 175 -10.54 -43.25 47.15
C ARG A 175 -10.37 -42.96 48.63
N LEU A 176 -10.01 -43.99 49.39
CA LEU A 176 -9.61 -43.89 50.79
C LEU A 176 -8.08 -43.81 50.88
N PHE A 177 -7.58 -43.15 51.91
CA PHE A 177 -6.15 -43.10 52.20
C PHE A 177 -5.84 -43.15 53.69
N LYS A 178 -4.76 -43.84 54.06
CA LYS A 178 -4.26 -43.91 55.44
C LYS A 178 -2.76 -44.11 55.44
N LYS A 179 -2.06 -43.53 56.42
CA LYS A 179 -0.63 -43.76 56.61
C LYS A 179 -0.46 -44.98 57.53
N ILE A 180 0.16 -46.04 57.01
CA ILE A 180 0.43 -47.30 57.71
C ILE A 180 1.93 -47.56 57.59
N SER A 181 2.61 -47.78 58.72
CA SER A 181 4.06 -48.02 58.79
C SER A 181 4.91 -47.00 57.99
N GLY A 182 4.59 -45.72 58.14
CA GLY A 182 5.31 -44.63 57.47
C GLY A 182 4.94 -44.37 56.00
N LYS A 183 4.18 -45.27 55.35
CA LYS A 183 3.80 -45.17 53.93
C LYS A 183 2.30 -44.88 53.77
N VAL A 184 1.92 -44.09 52.76
CA VAL A 184 0.50 -43.82 52.45
C VAL A 184 -0.05 -44.96 51.59
N LYS A 185 -1.11 -45.58 52.07
CA LYS A 185 -1.87 -46.62 51.35
C LYS A 185 -3.15 -46.02 50.78
N TRP A 186 -3.60 -46.57 49.66
CA TRP A 186 -4.79 -46.10 48.93
C TRP A 186 -5.73 -47.26 48.64
N ILE A 187 -7.03 -47.05 48.83
CA ILE A 187 -8.08 -48.01 48.46
C ILE A 187 -9.05 -47.30 47.51
N HIS A 188 -9.27 -47.86 46.34
CA HIS A 188 -10.21 -47.29 45.36
C HIS A 188 -11.65 -47.71 45.68
N ILE A 189 -12.58 -46.77 45.77
CA ILE A 189 -14.00 -47.04 46.05
C ILE A 189 -14.79 -47.12 44.73
N GLY A 190 -14.72 -46.08 43.89
CA GLY A 190 -15.44 -46.02 42.61
C GLY A 190 -15.92 -44.60 42.27
N ARG A 191 -16.69 -44.44 41.18
CA ARG A 191 -17.22 -43.11 40.75
C ARG A 191 -18.30 -42.55 41.66
N LYS A 192 -19.05 -43.43 42.33
CA LYS A 192 -20.09 -43.07 43.30
C LYS A 192 -19.63 -43.47 44.70
N TRP A 193 -19.92 -42.62 45.67
CA TRP A 193 -19.67 -42.92 47.07
C TRP A 193 -20.65 -43.99 47.56
N ASN A 194 -20.12 -45.01 48.23
CA ASN A 194 -20.89 -46.06 48.89
C ASN A 194 -20.19 -46.41 50.20
N LEU A 195 -20.86 -46.17 51.33
CA LEU A 195 -20.31 -46.34 52.66
C LEU A 195 -20.03 -47.82 52.96
N ASP A 196 -20.98 -48.71 52.71
CA ASP A 196 -20.86 -50.15 52.97
C ASP A 196 -19.68 -50.76 52.18
N LEU A 197 -19.49 -50.32 50.94
CA LEU A 197 -18.35 -50.72 50.10
C LEU A 197 -17.02 -50.20 50.65
N ALA A 198 -17.01 -48.99 51.20
CA ALA A 198 -15.83 -48.42 51.84
C ALA A 198 -15.45 -49.20 53.09
N GLU A 199 -16.40 -49.45 54.00
CA GLU A 199 -16.19 -50.23 55.21
C GLU A 199 -15.73 -51.66 54.91
N LYS A 200 -16.37 -52.33 53.93
CA LYS A 200 -15.96 -53.66 53.50
C LYS A 200 -14.52 -53.69 53.00
N LYS A 201 -14.15 -52.75 52.12
CA LYS A 201 -12.77 -52.69 51.59
C LYS A 201 -11.73 -52.32 52.65
N ILE A 202 -12.12 -51.56 53.69
CA ILE A 202 -11.25 -51.29 54.84
C ILE A 202 -11.03 -52.57 55.65
N LYS A 203 -12.09 -53.35 55.92
CA LYS A 203 -12.00 -54.62 56.65
C LYS A 203 -11.16 -55.66 55.90
N ASP A 204 -11.34 -55.73 54.57
CA ASP A 204 -10.61 -56.67 53.71
C ASP A 204 -9.18 -56.19 53.38
N TYR A 205 -8.74 -55.03 53.90
CA TYR A 205 -7.43 -54.47 53.61
C TYR A 205 -6.31 -55.20 54.40
N ASN A 206 -5.65 -56.15 53.74
CA ASN A 206 -4.41 -56.76 54.21
C ASN A 206 -3.21 -56.04 53.56
N GLY A 207 -2.55 -55.11 54.25
CA GLY A 207 -1.44 -54.36 53.66
C GLY A 207 -0.55 -53.55 54.58
#